data_AF-A0A9E2P604-F1
#
_entry.id   AF-A0A9E2P604-F1
#
_cell.length_a   1.000
_cell.length_b   1.000
_cell.length_c   1.000
_cell.angle_alpha   90.00
_cell.angle_beta   90.00
_cell.angle_gamma   90.00
#
_symmetry.space_group_name_H-M   'P 1'
#
loop_
_entity.id
_entity.type
_entity.pdbx_description
1 polymer ?
#
loop_
_entity_poly.entity_id
_entity_poly.type
_entity_poly.pdbx_seq_one_letter_code
_entity_poly.pdbx_strand_id
1 'polypeptide(L)'
;MLKGFLTIRDACPVCGLDYGFAEPADGPAFFGMSAVGIVGMGLFMWFEFAVHPPIWVHMAVTMPLLVIGCLAVLRPLKGWLVSEQFIHKAAPPVFESNGKHGEGSRWR
;
A
#
# COMPACT_ATOMS: atom_id res chain seq x y z
N MET A 1 -2.46 14.48 -5.61
CA MET A 1 -2.74 13.07 -5.31
C MET A 1 -3.33 12.86 -3.91
N LEU A 2 -2.59 12.97 -2.80
CA LEU A 2 -3.13 12.71 -1.44
C LEU A 2 -3.78 13.97 -0.80
N LYS A 3 -4.83 13.76 0.01
CA LYS A 3 -5.49 14.71 0.93
C LYS A 3 -5.18 14.25 2.35
N GLY A 4 -4.46 15.06 3.15
CA GLY A 4 -4.04 14.61 4.48
C GLY A 4 -2.93 13.56 4.43
N PHE A 5 -2.96 12.56 5.33
CA PHE A 5 -1.87 11.58 5.46
C PHE A 5 -1.98 10.40 4.47
N LEU A 6 -3.15 9.75 4.42
CA LEU A 6 -3.38 8.57 3.58
C LEU A 6 -4.59 8.69 2.65
N THR A 7 -5.43 9.71 2.78
CA THR A 7 -6.63 9.84 1.94
C THR A 7 -6.24 10.26 0.52
N ILE A 8 -6.85 9.67 -0.49
CA ILE A 8 -6.65 10.06 -1.89
C ILE A 8 -7.63 11.22 -2.20
N ARG A 9 -7.22 12.20 -3.00
CA ARG A 9 -8.12 13.26 -3.51
C ARG A 9 -8.98 12.69 -4.63
N ASP A 10 -10.15 13.26 -4.87
CA ASP A 10 -11.02 12.79 -5.96
C ASP A 10 -10.43 13.12 -7.34
N ALA A 11 -9.82 14.29 -7.50
CA ALA A 11 -9.19 14.70 -8.77
C ALA A 11 -7.83 15.38 -8.59
N CYS A 12 -7.00 15.31 -9.63
CA CYS A 12 -5.73 16.03 -9.69
C CYS A 12 -5.96 17.53 -9.91
N PRO A 13 -5.43 18.42 -9.06
CA PRO A 13 -5.64 19.86 -9.19
C PRO A 13 -4.91 20.51 -10.38
N VAL A 14 -3.93 19.81 -10.98
CA VAL A 14 -3.12 20.35 -12.09
C VAL A 14 -3.64 19.88 -13.45
N CYS A 15 -3.95 18.59 -13.60
CA CYS A 15 -4.36 18.01 -14.88
C CYS A 15 -5.83 17.53 -14.92
N GLY A 16 -6.56 17.59 -13.81
CA GLY A 16 -7.97 17.17 -13.76
C GLY A 16 -8.20 15.65 -13.80
N LEU A 17 -7.14 14.83 -13.72
CA LEU A 17 -7.27 13.37 -13.69
C LEU A 17 -8.14 12.91 -12.51
N ASP A 18 -9.19 12.16 -12.81
CA ASP A 18 -10.06 11.50 -11.82
C ASP A 18 -9.32 10.30 -11.21
N TYR A 19 -9.19 10.28 -9.89
CA TYR A 19 -8.56 9.20 -9.13
C TYR A 19 -9.54 8.08 -8.74
N GLY A 20 -10.78 8.08 -9.24
CA GLY A 20 -11.77 7.03 -8.98
C GLY A 20 -11.33 5.62 -9.41
N PHE A 21 -10.33 5.47 -10.28
CA PHE A 21 -9.72 4.18 -10.61
C PHE A 21 -8.83 3.62 -9.49
N ALA A 22 -8.37 4.47 -8.57
CA ALA A 22 -7.43 4.10 -7.53
C ALA A 22 -8.20 3.47 -6.37
N GLU A 23 -8.35 2.15 -6.40
CA GLU A 23 -8.83 1.38 -5.26
C GLU A 23 -7.98 1.73 -4.03
N PRO A 24 -8.56 1.95 -2.83
CA PRO A 24 -7.81 2.07 -1.59
C PRO A 24 -7.10 0.73 -1.33
N ALA A 25 -5.92 0.56 -1.94
CA ALA A 25 -5.23 -0.70 -1.93
C ALA A 25 -4.87 -1.08 -0.48
N ASP A 26 -5.15 -2.32 -0.09
CA ASP A 26 -4.62 -2.97 1.12
C ASP A 26 -3.18 -3.47 0.92
N GLY A 27 -2.72 -3.53 -0.33
CA GLY A 27 -1.35 -3.88 -0.72
C GLY A 27 -0.24 -3.05 -0.04
N PRO A 28 -0.33 -1.71 0.05
CA PRO A 28 0.67 -0.90 0.73
C PRO A 28 0.82 -1.28 2.21
N ALA A 29 -0.28 -1.64 2.89
CA ALA A 29 -0.20 -2.07 4.28
C ALA A 29 0.47 -3.45 4.37
N PHE A 30 0.04 -4.43 3.57
CA PHE A 30 0.64 -5.76 3.61
C PHE A 30 2.15 -5.76 3.31
N PHE A 31 2.56 -5.14 2.19
CA PHE A 31 3.97 -5.10 1.79
C PHE A 31 4.80 -4.21 2.70
N GLY A 32 4.26 -3.06 3.10
CA GLY A 32 4.94 -2.13 4.00
C GLY A 32 5.18 -2.73 5.38
N MET A 33 4.14 -3.32 5.99
CA MET A 33 4.25 -3.92 7.33
C MET A 33 5.14 -5.16 7.33
N SER A 34 5.09 -5.99 6.28
CA SER A 34 5.96 -7.18 6.18
C SER A 34 7.44 -6.78 6.11
N ALA A 35 7.78 -5.80 5.27
CA ALA A 35 9.16 -5.31 5.16
C ALA A 35 9.65 -4.67 6.47
N VAL A 36 8.84 -3.80 7.08
CA VAL A 36 9.17 -3.17 8.37
C VAL A 36 9.29 -4.22 9.48
N GLY A 37 8.45 -5.26 9.47
CA GLY A 37 8.51 -6.35 10.45
C GLY A 37 9.81 -7.15 10.37
N ILE A 38 10.26 -7.51 9.16
CA ILE A 38 11.53 -8.24 8.96
C ILE A 38 12.71 -7.39 9.44
N VAL A 39 12.78 -6.13 9.00
CA VAL A 39 13.87 -5.22 9.40
C VAL A 39 13.82 -4.93 10.89
N GLY A 40 12.63 -4.68 11.43
CA GLY A 40 12.41 -4.40 12.84
C GLY A 40 12.80 -5.57 13.74
N MET A 41 12.47 -6.80 13.36
CA MET A 41 12.91 -8.00 14.07
C MET A 41 14.44 -8.16 14.03
N GLY A 42 15.06 -7.91 12.88
CA GLY A 42 16.52 -7.93 12.74
C GLY A 42 17.19 -6.92 13.66
N LEU A 43 16.68 -5.68 13.69
CA LEU A 43 17.18 -4.62 14.59
C LEU A 43 16.93 -4.93 16.07
N PHE A 44 15.77 -5.50 16.40
CA PHE A 44 15.46 -5.93 17.76
C PHE A 44 16.47 -6.95 18.26
N MET A 45 16.72 -7.98 17.45
CA MET A 45 17.65 -9.06 17.79
C MET A 45 19.10 -8.56 17.88
N TRP A 46 19.52 -7.69 16.95
CA TRP A 46 20.82 -7.04 17.01
C TRP A 46 20.99 -6.23 18.31
N PHE A 47 19.98 -5.46 18.69
CA PHE A 47 20.02 -4.62 19.88
C PHE A 47 20.09 -5.45 21.18
N GLU A 48 19.35 -6.56 21.24
CA GLU A 48 19.42 -7.52 22.35
C GLU A 48 20.84 -8.10 22.50
N PHE A 49 21.44 -8.58 21.40
CA PHE A 49 22.76 -9.22 21.46
C PHE A 49 23.91 -8.24 21.68
N ALA A 50 23.79 -6.99 21.25
CA ALA A 50 24.86 -6.01 21.35
C ALA A 50 24.92 -5.34 22.73
N VAL A 51 23.78 -5.08 23.36
CA VAL A 51 23.68 -4.19 24.53
C VAL A 51 23.05 -4.87 25.76
N HIS A 52 22.40 -6.02 25.59
CA HIS A 52 21.60 -6.69 26.64
C HIS A 52 20.73 -5.73 27.47
N PRO A 53 19.85 -4.95 26.83
CA PRO A 53 19.05 -3.96 27.52
C PRO A 53 17.98 -4.60 28.43
N PRO A 54 17.59 -3.93 29.52
CA PRO A 54 16.40 -4.32 30.26
C PRO A 54 15.13 -4.15 29.40
N ILE A 55 14.12 -4.99 29.63
CA ILE A 55 12.92 -5.11 28.79
C ILE A 55 12.16 -3.79 28.55
N TRP A 56 12.23 -2.84 29.49
CA TRP A 56 11.58 -1.53 29.35
C TRP A 56 12.23 -0.67 28.26
N VAL A 57 13.55 -0.80 28.05
CA VAL A 57 14.27 -0.08 27.00
C VAL A 57 13.85 -0.60 25.63
N HIS A 58 13.64 -1.92 25.50
CA HIS A 58 13.05 -2.47 24.27
C HIS A 58 11.70 -1.82 24.00
N MET A 59 10.79 -1.81 24.98
CA MET A 59 9.47 -1.20 24.79
C MET A 59 9.55 0.29 24.42
N ALA A 60 10.47 1.05 25.04
CA ALA A 60 10.64 2.47 24.78
C ALA A 60 11.34 2.80 23.45
N VAL A 61 12.15 1.89 22.90
CA VAL A 61 12.92 2.14 21.67
C VAL A 61 12.30 1.42 20.48
N THR A 62 12.05 0.12 20.59
CA THR A 62 11.63 -0.72 19.47
C THR A 62 10.19 -0.42 19.07
N MET A 63 9.31 -0.13 20.03
CA MET A 63 7.90 0.15 19.75
C MET A 63 7.72 1.48 19.00
N PRO A 64 8.29 2.62 19.43
CA PRO A 64 8.21 3.85 18.65
C PRO A 64 8.88 3.74 17.29
N LEU A 65 10.03 3.05 17.21
CA LEU A 65 10.75 2.87 15.95
C LEU A 65 9.94 2.05 14.94
N LEU A 66 9.25 1.00 15.39
CA LEU A 66 8.30 0.24 14.57
C LEU A 66 7.13 1.11 14.11
N VAL A 67 6.49 1.85 15.03
CA VAL A 67 5.35 2.73 14.67
C VAL A 67 5.77 3.76 13.63
N ILE A 68 6.90 4.43 13.85
CA ILE A 68 7.44 5.42 12.91
C ILE A 68 7.78 4.76 11.57
N GLY A 69 8.43 3.59 11.59
CA GLY A 69 8.78 2.84 10.38
C GLY A 69 7.54 2.47 9.57
N CYS A 70 6.51 1.96 10.21
CA CYS A 70 5.24 1.63 9.57
C CYS A 70 4.59 2.87 8.93
N LEU A 71 4.47 3.97 9.69
CA LEU A 71 3.86 5.21 9.18
C LEU A 71 4.67 5.83 8.03
N ALA A 72 6.00 5.76 8.12
CA ALA A 72 6.90 6.31 7.11
C ALA A 72 6.80 5.57 5.78
N VAL A 73 6.62 4.25 5.80
CA VAL A 73 6.55 3.42 4.58
C VAL A 73 5.18 3.50 3.89
N LEU A 74 4.09 3.66 4.66
CA LEU A 74 2.73 3.69 4.09
C LEU A 74 2.53 4.81 3.06
N ARG A 75 3.09 5.99 3.30
CA ARG A 75 2.90 7.17 2.43
C ARG A 75 3.56 7.04 1.06
N PRO A 76 4.87 6.73 0.93
CA PRO A 76 5.51 6.55 -0.38
C PRO A 76 4.94 5.34 -1.12
N LEU A 77 4.66 4.24 -0.43
CA LEU A 77 4.17 3.01 -1.05
C LEU A 77 2.74 3.18 -1.62
N LYS A 78 1.88 3.94 -0.92
CA LYS A 78 0.57 4.32 -1.44
C LYS A 78 0.67 5.20 -2.69
N GLY A 79 1.62 6.14 -2.71
CA GLY A 79 1.94 6.94 -3.89
C GLY A 79 2.31 6.07 -5.09
N TRP A 80 3.27 5.19 -4.86
CA TRP A 80 3.83 4.27 -5.85
C TRP A 80 2.77 3.34 -6.47
N LEU A 81 1.96 2.68 -5.63
CA LEU A 81 0.98 1.71 -6.12
C LEU A 81 -0.09 2.34 -7.02
N VAL A 82 -0.53 3.56 -6.72
CA VAL A 82 -1.50 4.25 -7.59
C VAL A 82 -0.87 4.68 -8.91
N SER A 83 0.40 5.09 -8.92
CA SER A 83 1.10 5.35 -10.19
C SER A 83 1.23 4.09 -11.02
N GLU A 84 1.52 2.94 -10.39
CA GLU A 84 1.58 1.66 -11.09
C GLU A 84 0.23 1.24 -11.65
N GLN A 85 -0.86 1.44 -10.90
CA GLN A 85 -2.23 1.21 -11.39
C GLN A 85 -2.57 2.08 -12.60
N PHE A 86 -2.14 3.34 -12.59
CA PHE A 86 -2.36 4.27 -13.70
C PHE A 86 -1.59 3.86 -14.97
N ILE A 87 -0.32 3.48 -14.83
CA ILE A 87 0.53 3.05 -15.96
C ILE A 87 0.06 1.72 -16.55
N HIS A 88 -0.30 0.75 -15.69
CA HIS A 88 -0.71 -0.59 -16.10
C HIS A 88 -2.20 -0.72 -16.44
N LYS A 89 -2.97 0.38 -16.36
CA LYS A 89 -4.42 0.42 -16.60
C LYS A 89 -5.17 -0.64 -15.79
N ALA A 90 -4.75 -0.87 -14.55
CA ALA A 90 -5.32 -1.86 -13.65
C ALA A 90 -6.62 -1.36 -13.01
N ALA A 91 -7.57 -0.91 -13.82
CA ALA A 91 -8.91 -0.52 -13.39
C ALA A 91 -9.78 -1.78 -13.25
N PRO A 92 -10.83 -1.74 -12.40
CA PRO A 92 -11.80 -2.85 -12.30
C PRO A 92 -12.35 -3.23 -13.68
N PRO A 93 -12.45 -4.53 -14.01
CA PRO A 93 -13.01 -4.96 -15.28
C PRO A 93 -14.49 -4.57 -15.34
N VAL A 94 -14.86 -3.77 -16.33
CA VAL A 94 -16.26 -3.46 -16.63
C VAL A 94 -16.75 -4.52 -17.62
N PHE A 95 -17.76 -5.30 -17.23
CA PHE A 95 -18.39 -6.26 -18.14
C PHE A 95 -19.14 -5.49 -19.23
N GLU A 96 -18.66 -5.58 -20.47
CA GLU A 96 -19.30 -4.94 -21.63
C GLU A 96 -20.61 -5.64 -22.02
N SER A 97 -20.75 -6.92 -21.67
CA SER A 97 -21.96 -7.72 -21.87
C SER A 97 -21.97 -8.93 -20.92
N ASN A 98 -23.10 -9.17 -20.25
CA ASN A 98 -23.33 -10.39 -19.48
C ASN A 98 -23.63 -11.62 -20.36
N GLY A 99 -23.40 -11.54 -21.69
CA GLY A 99 -23.63 -12.61 -22.65
C GLY A 99 -25.05 -13.15 -22.59
N LYS A 100 -25.95 -12.69 -23.47
CA LYS A 100 -27.22 -13.41 -23.63
C LYS A 100 -26.93 -14.84 -24.09
N HIS A 101 -27.50 -15.81 -23.39
CA HIS A 101 -27.40 -17.22 -23.77
C HIS A 101 -27.93 -17.40 -25.20
N GLY A 102 -27.03 -17.66 -26.15
CA GLY A 102 -27.38 -17.90 -27.57
C GLY A 102 -26.80 -16.91 -28.60
N GLU A 103 -26.21 -15.78 -28.19
CA GLU A 103 -25.59 -14.82 -29.11
C GLU A 103 -24.06 -14.92 -29.05
N GLY A 104 -23.47 -16.03 -29.53
CA GLY A 104 -22.03 -16.22 -29.35
C GLY A 104 -21.36 -17.41 -30.01
N SER A 105 -21.82 -17.89 -31.17
CA SER A 105 -20.99 -18.69 -32.08
C SER A 105 -21.52 -18.67 -33.51
N ARG A 106 -21.58 -17.48 -34.13
CA ARG A 106 -21.63 -17.41 -35.59
C ARG A 106 -20.22 -17.61 -36.15
N TRP A 107 -19.65 -18.79 -35.94
CA TRP A 107 -18.55 -19.28 -36.77
C TRP A 107 -19.14 -19.62 -38.15
N ARG A 108 -19.23 -18.59 -39.00
CA ARG A 108 -19.16 -18.66 -40.45
C ARG A 108 -18.12 -17.64 -40.89
#